data_AF-Q8FNY7-F1
#
_entry.id   AF-Q8FNY7-F1
#
_cell.length_a   1.000
_cell.length_b   1.000
_cell.length_c   1.000
_cell.angle_alpha   90.00
_cell.angle_beta   90.00
_cell.angle_gamma   90.00
#
_symmetry.space_group_name_H-M   'P 1'
#
loop_
_entity.id
_entity.type
_entity.pdbx_description
1 polymer ?
#
loop_
_entity_poly.entity_id
_entity_poly.type
_entity_poly.pdbx_seq_one_letter_code
_entity_poly.pdbx_strand_id
1 'polypeptide(L)'
;MSNPYQGYTATPEPPTPAARRSRRPSPNTGVYAGVLALSLVVYALCGMVWGVLRPTYTAYVEDAETASIAVEANVAFTGYIWFAISTGVIGAALALVVFLRSESTRGLPMLIWIGLVSLLGAATFLAFGDTVATWLHGDPSAHAAGAGETFQVVPPIEPGSALFMAPFLAVLMYWCAIFVTPLDTPDDEAAGTGLILVGPVDDR
;
A
#
# COMPACT_ATOMS: atom_id res chain seq x y z
N MET A 1 56.80 58.25 -24.64
CA MET A 1 55.39 58.02 -25.01
C MET A 1 54.71 57.38 -23.80
N SER A 2 53.90 58.15 -23.08
CA SER A 2 53.20 57.70 -21.88
C SER A 2 52.06 56.78 -22.28
N ASN A 3 51.95 55.59 -21.68
CA ASN A 3 50.91 54.63 -22.00
C ASN A 3 49.54 55.20 -21.58
N PRO A 4 48.62 55.48 -22.53
CA PRO A 4 47.32 56.08 -22.23
C PRO A 4 46.40 55.19 -21.40
N TYR A 5 46.77 53.93 -21.14
CA TYR A 5 45.98 52.96 -20.39
C TYR A 5 46.40 52.81 -18.91
N GLN A 6 47.32 53.65 -18.42
CA GLN A 6 47.90 53.51 -17.07
C GLN A 6 46.96 53.84 -15.89
N GLY A 7 45.68 54.16 -16.16
CA GLY A 7 44.67 54.48 -15.14
C GLY A 7 43.44 53.56 -15.12
N TYR A 8 43.39 52.51 -15.94
CA TYR A 8 42.23 51.62 -15.99
C TYR A 8 42.35 50.53 -14.91
N THR A 9 41.95 50.85 -13.68
CA THR A 9 41.69 49.82 -12.66
C THR A 9 40.38 49.12 -13.03
N ALA A 10 40.45 47.81 -13.27
CA ALA A 10 39.27 47.00 -13.57
C ALA A 10 38.14 47.30 -12.57
N THR A 11 36.99 47.75 -13.08
CA THR A 11 35.77 47.89 -12.31
C THR A 11 35.46 46.53 -11.65
N PRO A 12 35.16 46.46 -10.35
CA PRO A 12 34.79 45.19 -9.73
C PRO A 12 33.56 44.65 -10.46
N GLU A 13 33.70 43.47 -11.03
CA GLU A 13 32.64 42.76 -11.72
C GLU A 13 31.46 42.57 -10.74
N PRO A 14 30.22 42.90 -11.13
CA PRO A 14 29.07 42.69 -10.25
C PRO A 14 28.98 41.19 -9.87
N PRO A 15 28.68 40.86 -8.60
CA PRO A 15 28.65 39.47 -8.17
C PRO A 15 27.66 38.68 -9.03
N THR A 16 28.16 37.65 -9.70
CA THR A 16 27.36 36.76 -10.55
C THR A 16 26.20 36.19 -9.74
N PRO A 17 24.93 36.31 -10.19
CA PRO A 17 23.81 35.74 -9.46
C PRO A 17 24.02 34.23 -9.27
N ALA A 18 24.14 33.80 -8.01
CA ALA A 18 24.32 32.39 -7.69
C ALA A 18 23.20 31.57 -8.32
N ALA A 19 23.56 30.69 -9.27
CA ALA A 19 22.61 29.85 -9.96
C ALA A 19 21.81 29.02 -8.94
N ARG A 20 20.49 29.29 -8.84
CA ARG A 20 19.58 28.47 -8.03
C ARG A 20 19.60 27.05 -8.59
N ARG A 21 20.34 26.16 -7.93
CA ARG A 21 20.28 24.72 -8.21
C ARG A 21 18.86 24.26 -7.93
N SER A 22 18.07 24.03 -8.97
CA SER A 22 16.77 23.37 -8.84
C SER A 22 17.03 21.95 -8.35
N ARG A 23 16.61 21.66 -7.12
CA ARG A 23 16.76 20.34 -6.50
C ARG A 23 15.76 19.42 -7.21
N ARG A 24 16.17 18.76 -8.29
CA ARG A 24 15.35 17.71 -8.91
C ARG A 24 15.12 16.62 -7.87
N PRO A 25 13.86 16.21 -7.60
CA PRO A 25 13.61 15.09 -6.70
C PRO A 25 14.33 13.85 -7.22
N SER A 26 14.93 13.07 -6.32
CA SER A 26 15.56 11.80 -6.70
C SER A 26 14.51 10.84 -7.27
N PRO A 27 14.83 10.07 -8.33
CA PRO A 27 13.87 9.18 -9.01
C PRO A 27 13.19 8.18 -8.06
N ASN A 28 13.89 7.75 -7.00
CA ASN A 28 13.36 6.81 -6.02
C ASN A 28 12.14 7.36 -5.26
N THR A 29 12.09 8.66 -4.99
CA THR A 29 10.95 9.29 -4.29
C THR A 29 9.66 9.15 -5.09
N GLY A 30 9.75 9.18 -6.43
CA GLY A 30 8.61 8.97 -7.31
C GLY A 30 8.04 7.55 -7.23
N VAL A 31 8.91 6.54 -7.06
CA VAL A 31 8.49 5.13 -6.92
C VAL A 31 7.74 4.93 -5.61
N TYR A 32 8.28 5.41 -4.48
CA TYR A 32 7.62 5.29 -3.18
C TYR A 32 6.25 6.00 -3.15
N ALA A 33 6.18 7.21 -3.71
CA ALA A 33 4.93 7.96 -3.82
C ALA A 33 3.92 7.28 -4.76
N GLY A 34 4.38 6.72 -5.88
CA GLY A 34 3.54 5.98 -6.81
C GLY A 34 2.93 4.72 -6.20
N VAL A 35 3.73 3.95 -5.44
CA VAL A 35 3.24 2.76 -4.72
C VAL A 35 2.19 3.13 -3.69
N LEU A 36 2.44 4.19 -2.90
CA LEU A 36 1.47 4.70 -1.93
C LEU A 36 0.17 5.13 -2.64
N ALA A 37 0.25 6.00 -3.64
CA ALA A 37 -0.93 6.51 -4.34
C ALA A 37 -1.74 5.37 -4.99
N LEU A 38 -1.08 4.46 -5.70
CA LEU A 38 -1.73 3.32 -6.32
C LEU A 38 -2.40 2.40 -5.28
N SER A 39 -1.70 2.09 -4.18
CA SER A 39 -2.28 1.25 -3.13
C SER A 39 -3.52 1.88 -2.51
N LEU A 40 -3.51 3.19 -2.25
CA LEU A 40 -4.63 3.89 -1.65
C LEU A 40 -5.85 3.84 -2.57
N VAL A 41 -5.64 4.00 -3.88
CA VAL A 41 -6.71 3.86 -4.88
C VAL A 41 -7.26 2.43 -4.89
N VAL A 42 -6.40 1.41 -4.91
CA VAL A 42 -6.84 0.00 -4.91
C VAL A 42 -7.63 -0.33 -3.64
N TYR A 43 -7.10 0.02 -2.47
CA TYR A 43 -7.80 -0.20 -1.20
C TYR A 43 -9.10 0.59 -1.10
N ALA A 44 -9.15 1.83 -1.58
CA ALA A 44 -10.37 2.62 -1.60
C ALA A 44 -11.44 1.96 -2.47
N LEU A 45 -11.10 1.57 -3.70
CA LEU A 45 -12.04 0.91 -4.63
C LEU A 45 -12.54 -0.42 -4.07
N CYS A 46 -11.64 -1.27 -3.58
CA CYS A 46 -12.03 -2.53 -2.95
C CYS A 46 -12.85 -2.31 -1.68
N GLY A 47 -12.56 -1.26 -0.90
CA GLY A 47 -13.32 -0.87 0.28
C GLY A 47 -14.73 -0.43 -0.06
N MET A 48 -14.91 0.34 -1.12
CA MET A 48 -16.25 0.70 -1.64
C MET A 48 -17.04 -0.54 -2.06
N VAL A 49 -16.42 -1.43 -2.84
CA VAL A 49 -17.05 -2.70 -3.27
C VAL A 49 -17.44 -3.53 -2.04
N TRP A 50 -16.57 -3.59 -1.04
CA TRP A 50 -16.87 -4.29 0.21
C TRP A 50 -18.00 -3.63 1.01
N GLY A 51 -18.07 -2.29 1.04
CA GLY A 51 -19.16 -1.56 1.68
C GLY A 51 -20.52 -1.84 1.04
N VAL A 52 -20.57 -2.05 -0.29
CA VAL A 52 -21.79 -2.48 -1.00
C VAL A 52 -22.15 -3.93 -0.70
N LEU A 53 -21.16 -4.81 -0.59
CA LEU A 53 -21.37 -6.25 -0.40
C LEU A 53 -21.57 -6.67 1.07
N ARG A 54 -21.47 -5.75 2.04
CA ARG A 54 -21.69 -6.07 3.46
C ARG A 54 -23.12 -6.61 3.64
N PRO A 55 -23.30 -7.83 4.21
CA PRO A 55 -24.62 -8.32 4.58
C PRO A 55 -25.23 -7.41 5.65
N THR A 56 -26.44 -6.91 5.38
CA THR A 56 -27.13 -5.97 6.25
C THR A 56 -28.23 -6.67 7.07
N TYR A 57 -28.37 -6.32 8.36
CA TYR A 57 -29.38 -6.85 9.27
C TYR A 57 -30.71 -6.09 9.28
N THR A 58 -31.83 -6.75 8.99
CA THR A 58 -33.14 -6.17 9.32
C THR A 58 -33.34 -6.19 10.84
N ALA A 59 -33.24 -5.04 11.53
CA ALA A 59 -33.70 -4.94 12.91
C ALA A 59 -35.22 -4.74 12.92
N TYR A 60 -35.95 -5.60 13.65
CA TYR A 60 -37.36 -5.38 13.97
C TYR A 60 -37.45 -4.60 15.30
N VAL A 61 -38.13 -3.45 15.30
CA VAL A 61 -38.45 -2.69 16.51
C VAL A 61 -39.75 -3.26 17.07
N GLU A 62 -39.69 -4.01 18.18
CA GLU A 62 -40.88 -4.69 18.73
C GLU A 62 -41.66 -3.82 19.74
N ASP A 63 -41.04 -2.94 20.55
CA ASP A 63 -41.77 -1.90 21.30
C ASP A 63 -40.86 -0.83 21.95
N ALA A 64 -41.44 0.34 22.24
CA ALA A 64 -40.77 1.62 22.57
C ALA A 64 -39.95 1.69 23.88
N GLU A 65 -39.65 0.58 24.56
CA GLU A 65 -38.86 0.59 25.81
C GLU A 65 -37.72 -0.44 25.85
N THR A 66 -37.64 -1.36 24.88
CA THR A 66 -36.47 -2.23 24.75
C THR A 66 -36.31 -2.65 23.30
N ALA A 67 -35.48 -1.93 22.57
CA ALA A 67 -34.97 -2.43 21.29
C ALA A 67 -34.02 -3.59 21.59
N SER A 68 -34.55 -4.81 21.69
CA SER A 68 -33.74 -6.03 21.65
C SER A 68 -33.29 -6.24 20.20
N ILE A 69 -32.24 -5.51 19.82
CA ILE A 69 -31.54 -5.77 18.57
C ILE A 69 -30.99 -7.19 18.70
N ALA A 70 -31.59 -8.15 17.99
CA ALA A 70 -30.97 -9.45 17.76
C ALA A 70 -29.76 -9.23 16.84
N VAL A 71 -28.70 -8.61 17.38
CA VAL A 71 -27.38 -8.60 16.76
C VAL A 71 -26.94 -10.06 16.76
N GLU A 72 -27.27 -10.79 15.70
CA GLU A 72 -26.82 -12.16 15.55
C GLU A 72 -25.29 -12.09 15.49
N ALA A 73 -24.60 -12.46 16.57
CA ALA A 73 -23.16 -12.31 16.74
C ALA A 73 -22.33 -12.83 15.55
N ASN A 74 -22.93 -13.73 14.76
CA ASN A 74 -22.37 -14.31 13.56
C ASN A 74 -22.04 -13.30 12.44
N VAL A 75 -22.88 -12.30 12.16
CA VAL A 75 -22.63 -11.45 10.96
C VAL A 75 -21.69 -10.27 11.23
N ALA A 76 -21.60 -9.75 12.45
CA ALA A 76 -20.52 -8.84 12.85
C ALA A 76 -19.15 -9.55 12.75
N PHE A 77 -19.09 -10.80 13.22
CA PHE A 77 -17.89 -11.64 13.11
C PHE A 77 -17.56 -12.00 11.65
N THR A 78 -18.58 -12.28 10.83
CA THR A 78 -18.40 -12.55 9.40
C THR A 78 -17.88 -11.32 8.66
N GLY A 79 -18.42 -10.13 8.95
CA GLY A 79 -17.93 -8.86 8.42
C GLY A 79 -16.47 -8.61 8.80
N TYR A 80 -16.10 -8.91 10.05
CA TYR A 80 -14.72 -8.83 10.54
C TYR A 80 -13.78 -9.78 9.80
N ILE A 81 -14.15 -11.05 9.61
CA ILE A 81 -13.35 -12.02 8.86
C ILE A 81 -13.17 -11.59 7.41
N TRP A 82 -14.25 -11.14 6.76
CA TRP A 82 -14.17 -10.72 5.37
C TRP A 82 -13.28 -9.49 5.18
N PHE A 83 -13.33 -8.54 6.12
CA PHE A 83 -12.41 -7.42 6.17
C PHE A 83 -10.96 -7.89 6.29
N ALA A 84 -10.67 -8.77 7.26
CA ALA A 84 -9.33 -9.28 7.52
C ALA A 84 -8.74 -10.03 6.31
N ILE A 85 -9.53 -10.91 5.69
CA ILE A 85 -9.11 -11.68 4.51
C ILE A 85 -8.90 -10.74 3.31
N SER A 86 -9.87 -9.85 3.02
CA SER A 86 -9.80 -8.98 1.84
C SER A 86 -8.59 -8.05 1.89
N THR A 87 -8.42 -7.34 3.02
CA THR A 87 -7.30 -6.41 3.20
C THR A 87 -5.96 -7.16 3.22
N GLY A 88 -5.91 -8.34 3.83
CA GLY A 88 -4.77 -9.25 3.81
C GLY A 88 -4.33 -9.66 2.41
N VAL A 89 -5.28 -10.13 1.59
CA VAL A 89 -5.03 -10.57 0.20
C VAL A 89 -4.55 -9.41 -0.67
N ILE A 90 -5.18 -8.23 -0.55
CA ILE A 90 -4.75 -7.03 -1.28
C ILE A 90 -3.32 -6.63 -0.87
N GLY A 91 -3.01 -6.66 0.43
CA GLY A 91 -1.66 -6.38 0.94
C GLY A 91 -0.61 -7.34 0.39
N ALA A 92 -0.88 -8.64 0.41
CA ALA A 92 0.00 -9.66 -0.16
C ALA A 92 0.20 -9.47 -1.66
N ALA A 93 -0.87 -9.23 -2.43
CA ALA A 93 -0.80 -9.03 -3.87
C ALA A 93 0.03 -7.77 -4.23
N LEU A 94 -0.17 -6.66 -3.51
CA LEU A 94 0.62 -5.44 -3.70
C LEU A 94 2.09 -5.68 -3.39
N ALA A 95 2.41 -6.37 -2.29
CA ALA A 95 3.79 -6.70 -1.93
C ALA A 95 4.47 -7.51 -3.04
N LEU A 96 3.78 -8.51 -3.60
CA LEU A 96 4.29 -9.32 -4.68
C LEU A 96 4.51 -8.51 -5.97
N VAL A 97 3.52 -7.70 -6.39
CA VAL A 97 3.64 -6.86 -7.60
C VAL A 97 4.79 -5.88 -7.48
N VAL A 98 4.95 -5.25 -6.32
CA VAL A 98 6.02 -4.29 -6.06
C VAL A 98 7.38 -4.99 -6.07
N PHE A 99 7.49 -6.17 -5.46
CA PHE A 99 8.72 -6.96 -5.46
C PHE A 99 9.14 -7.37 -6.88
N LEU A 100 8.19 -7.78 -7.72
CA LEU A 100 8.43 -8.17 -9.11
C LEU A 100 8.82 -6.99 -10.01
N ARG A 101 8.28 -5.79 -9.76
CA ARG A 101 8.56 -4.61 -10.59
C ARG A 101 9.75 -3.78 -10.15
N SER A 102 10.24 -3.96 -8.94
CA SER A 102 11.23 -3.06 -8.34
C SER A 102 12.52 -3.78 -7.95
N GLU A 103 13.26 -4.25 -8.95
CA GLU A 103 14.54 -4.96 -8.72
C GLU A 103 15.59 -4.05 -8.07
N SER A 104 15.62 -2.77 -8.47
CA SER A 104 16.56 -1.75 -7.97
C SER A 104 16.32 -1.35 -6.51
N THR A 105 15.19 -1.71 -5.90
CA THR A 105 14.80 -1.25 -4.55
C THR A 105 14.56 -2.42 -3.59
N ARG A 106 14.98 -3.63 -3.98
CA ARG A 106 14.91 -4.83 -3.13
C ARG A 106 15.74 -4.62 -1.86
N GLY A 107 15.08 -4.48 -0.72
CA GLY A 107 15.75 -4.39 0.58
C GLY A 107 14.81 -4.19 1.77
N LEU A 108 15.39 -4.22 2.97
CA LEU A 108 14.69 -4.00 4.24
C LEU A 108 13.90 -2.68 4.30
N PRO A 109 14.37 -1.54 3.75
CA PRO A 109 13.59 -0.30 3.74
C PRO A 109 12.27 -0.43 2.98
N MET A 110 12.26 -1.19 1.88
CA MET A 110 11.06 -1.38 1.07
C MET A 110 10.03 -2.27 1.77
N LEU A 111 10.49 -3.27 2.53
CA LEU A 111 9.64 -4.11 3.37
C LEU A 111 8.91 -3.27 4.42
N ILE A 112 9.65 -2.41 5.16
CA ILE A 112 9.05 -1.51 6.15
C ILE A 112 8.07 -0.54 5.48
N TRP A 113 8.45 0.00 4.31
CA TRP A 113 7.59 0.90 3.55
C TRP A 113 6.28 0.23 3.13
N ILE A 114 6.33 -0.98 2.57
CA ILE A 114 5.14 -1.74 2.16
C ILE A 114 4.24 -2.05 3.38
N GLY A 115 4.83 -2.35 4.54
CA GLY A 115 4.09 -2.50 5.80
C GLY A 115 3.32 -1.23 6.18
N LEU A 116 3.96 -0.06 6.11
CA LEU A 116 3.29 1.22 6.40
C LEU A 116 2.20 1.54 5.38
N VAL A 117 2.49 1.34 4.10
CA VAL A 117 1.56 1.59 3.00
C VAL A 117 0.31 0.69 3.09
N SER A 118 0.49 -0.59 3.41
CA SER A 118 -0.62 -1.54 3.59
C SER A 118 -1.46 -1.25 4.83
N LEU A 119 -0.84 -0.77 5.92
CA LEU A 119 -1.58 -0.28 7.09
C LEU A 119 -2.46 0.93 6.74
N LEU A 120 -1.90 1.92 6.04
CA LEU A 120 -2.65 3.08 5.54
C LEU A 120 -3.75 2.66 4.55
N GLY A 121 -3.47 1.68 3.70
CA GLY A 121 -4.43 1.07 2.79
C GLY A 121 -5.60 0.43 3.52
N ALA A 122 -5.36 -0.37 4.55
CA ALA A 122 -6.42 -0.99 5.35
C ALA A 122 -7.31 0.06 6.06
N ALA A 123 -6.72 1.12 6.59
CA ALA A 123 -7.48 2.24 7.17
C ALA A 123 -8.34 2.95 6.11
N THR A 124 -7.79 3.14 4.90
CA THR A 124 -8.52 3.73 3.77
C THR A 124 -9.68 2.85 3.32
N PHE A 125 -9.45 1.54 3.20
CA PHE A 125 -10.49 0.57 2.88
C PHE A 125 -11.66 0.62 3.86
N LEU A 126 -11.36 0.70 5.16
CA LEU A 126 -12.37 0.81 6.20
C LEU A 126 -13.16 2.12 6.06
N ALA A 127 -12.47 3.26 5.96
CA ALA A 127 -13.12 4.57 5.87
C ALA A 127 -14.04 4.69 4.63
N PHE A 128 -13.59 4.24 3.47
CA PHE A 128 -14.41 4.28 2.25
C PHE A 128 -15.52 3.23 2.28
N GLY A 129 -15.27 2.04 2.82
CA GLY A 129 -16.30 1.01 3.00
C GLY A 129 -17.41 1.45 3.95
N ASP A 130 -17.06 2.05 5.09
CA ASP A 130 -18.02 2.58 6.05
C ASP A 130 -18.80 3.77 5.46
N THR A 131 -18.13 4.64 4.71
CA THR A 131 -18.81 5.75 4.00
C THR A 131 -19.86 5.20 3.05
N VAL A 132 -19.50 4.26 2.16
CA VAL A 132 -20.45 3.68 1.21
C VAL A 132 -21.57 2.92 1.93
N ALA A 133 -21.27 2.19 3.01
CA ALA A 133 -22.27 1.50 3.80
C ALA A 133 -23.28 2.47 4.43
N THR A 134 -22.80 3.61 4.94
CA THR A 134 -23.63 4.68 5.54
C THR A 134 -24.50 5.37 4.49
N TRP A 135 -23.95 5.64 3.31
CA TRP A 135 -24.69 6.20 2.18
C TRP A 135 -25.78 5.26 1.65
N LEU A 136 -25.53 3.95 1.66
CA LEU A 136 -26.45 2.94 1.12
C LEU A 136 -27.59 2.59 2.09
N HIS A 137 -27.32 2.57 3.40
CA HIS A 137 -28.28 2.10 4.41
C HIS A 137 -28.86 3.21 5.30
N GLY A 138 -28.38 4.45 5.18
CA GLY A 138 -28.83 5.58 5.98
C GLY A 138 -28.34 5.52 7.44
N ASP A 139 -28.40 6.68 8.10
CA ASP A 139 -27.96 6.83 9.49
C ASP A 139 -28.96 6.15 10.45
N PRO A 140 -28.52 5.28 11.38
CA PRO A 140 -29.37 4.68 12.41
C PRO A 140 -30.14 5.73 13.25
N SER A 141 -29.61 6.96 13.35
CA SER A 141 -30.21 8.04 14.13
C SER A 141 -31.42 8.73 13.47
N ALA A 142 -31.62 8.57 12.16
CA ALA A 142 -32.78 9.13 11.45
C ALA A 142 -34.09 8.34 11.71
N HIS A 143 -33.98 7.17 12.31
CA HIS A 143 -35.09 6.21 12.46
C HIS A 143 -35.71 6.19 13.86
N ALA A 144 -35.24 7.04 14.78
CA ALA A 144 -35.79 7.18 16.13
C ALA A 144 -37.21 7.79 16.18
N ALA A 145 -37.75 8.24 15.03
CA ALA A 145 -39.05 8.93 14.96
C ALA A 145 -40.22 8.07 14.43
N GLY A 146 -39.96 6.84 13.96
CA GLY A 146 -40.98 5.97 13.35
C GLY A 146 -41.06 4.60 14.02
N ALA A 147 -41.85 4.49 15.09
CA ALA A 147 -42.17 3.18 15.68
C ALA A 147 -42.90 2.30 14.65
N GLY A 148 -42.37 1.10 14.38
CA GLY A 148 -43.00 0.09 13.52
C GLY A 148 -42.33 -0.22 12.17
N GLU A 149 -41.20 0.40 11.82
CA GLU A 149 -40.46 0.07 10.60
C GLU A 149 -39.14 -0.66 10.88
N THR A 150 -38.81 -1.62 10.02
CA THR A 150 -37.58 -2.41 10.08
C THR A 150 -36.42 -1.61 9.53
N PHE A 151 -35.38 -1.37 10.34
CA PHE A 151 -34.22 -0.59 9.90
C PHE A 151 -32.92 -1.37 9.90
N GLN A 152 -32.13 -1.10 8.87
CA GLN A 152 -30.91 -1.79 8.52
C GLN A 152 -29.72 -1.06 9.16
N VAL A 153 -29.37 -1.44 10.39
CA VAL A 153 -28.28 -0.80 11.15
C VAL A 153 -26.98 -1.58 10.91
N VAL A 154 -26.00 -0.94 10.27
CA VAL A 154 -24.64 -1.48 10.16
C VAL A 154 -23.91 -1.22 11.47
N PRO A 155 -23.56 -2.25 12.27
CA PRO A 155 -22.84 -2.04 13.51
C PRO A 155 -21.44 -1.47 13.22
N PRO A 156 -20.94 -0.51 14.01
CA PRO A 156 -19.56 -0.05 13.89
C PRO A 156 -18.64 -1.25 14.17
N ILE A 157 -17.82 -1.63 13.18
CA ILE A 157 -16.78 -2.63 13.40
C ILE A 157 -15.64 -1.92 14.10
N GLU A 158 -15.31 -2.34 15.32
CA GLU A 158 -14.02 -2.03 15.93
C GLU A 158 -12.97 -2.94 15.25
N PRO A 159 -12.16 -2.43 14.32
CA PRO A 159 -11.34 -3.29 13.48
C PRO A 159 -10.17 -3.91 14.26
N GLY A 160 -9.85 -3.39 15.46
CA GLY A 160 -8.96 -4.01 16.44
C GLY A 160 -7.68 -4.58 15.82
N SER A 161 -7.48 -5.89 15.96
CA SER A 161 -6.31 -6.59 15.42
C SER A 161 -6.38 -6.86 13.92
N ALA A 162 -7.55 -6.82 13.28
CA ALA A 162 -7.68 -7.06 11.84
C ALA A 162 -7.02 -5.97 10.98
N LEU A 163 -6.84 -4.76 11.49
CA LEU A 163 -6.04 -3.71 10.81
C LEU A 163 -4.61 -4.18 10.50
N PHE A 164 -4.08 -5.09 11.32
CA PHE A 164 -2.73 -5.61 11.14
C PHE A 164 -2.64 -6.77 10.15
N MET A 165 -3.76 -7.31 9.65
CA MET A 165 -3.70 -8.42 8.69
C MET A 165 -3.14 -8.00 7.33
N ALA A 166 -3.48 -6.79 6.86
CA ALA A 166 -2.89 -6.22 5.65
C ALA A 166 -1.35 -6.09 5.73
N PRO A 167 -0.77 -5.39 6.73
CA PRO A 167 0.68 -5.28 6.85
C PRO A 167 1.36 -6.62 7.17
N PHE A 168 0.73 -7.49 7.97
CA PHE A 168 1.29 -8.80 8.27
C PHE A 168 1.45 -9.65 7.01
N LEU A 169 0.40 -9.80 6.20
CA LEU A 169 0.45 -10.60 4.99
C LEU A 169 1.30 -9.95 3.89
N ALA A 170 1.32 -8.62 3.81
CA ALA A 170 2.20 -7.91 2.89
C ALA A 170 3.69 -8.16 3.20
N VAL A 171 4.08 -8.03 4.47
CA VAL A 171 5.45 -8.28 4.92
C VAL A 171 5.83 -9.76 4.76
N LEU A 172 4.94 -10.68 5.15
CA LEU A 172 5.15 -12.12 5.01
C LEU A 172 5.35 -12.51 3.53
N MET A 173 4.50 -12.00 2.63
CA MET A 173 4.61 -12.27 1.21
C MET A 173 5.90 -11.71 0.61
N TYR A 174 6.26 -10.48 0.97
CA TYR A 174 7.51 -9.86 0.54
C TYR A 174 8.73 -10.66 1.02
N TRP A 175 8.69 -11.13 2.27
CA TRP A 175 9.74 -11.97 2.84
C TRP A 175 9.87 -13.30 2.09
N CYS A 176 8.76 -14.01 1.83
CA CYS A 176 8.77 -15.24 1.05
C CYS A 176 9.34 -15.02 -0.36
N ALA A 177 8.99 -13.91 -1.02
CA ALA A 177 9.48 -13.59 -2.36
C ALA A 177 11.00 -13.40 -2.40
N ILE A 178 11.60 -12.82 -1.37
CA ILE A 178 13.06 -12.69 -1.25
C ILE A 178 13.74 -14.07 -1.28
N PHE A 179 13.20 -15.07 -0.55
CA PHE A 179 13.81 -16.41 -0.48
C PHE A 179 13.61 -17.25 -1.74
N VAL A 180 12.53 -17.01 -2.50
CA VAL A 180 12.21 -17.80 -3.70
C VAL A 180 12.99 -17.33 -4.93
N THR A 181 13.47 -16.08 -4.94
CA THR A 181 14.16 -15.51 -6.11
C THR A 181 15.63 -15.92 -6.11
N PRO A 182 16.11 -16.71 -7.10
CA PRO A 182 17.52 -17.07 -7.21
C PRO A 182 18.37 -15.80 -7.36
N LEU A 183 19.54 -15.77 -6.72
CA LEU A 183 20.56 -14.79 -7.08
C LEU A 183 21.22 -15.32 -8.34
N ASP A 184 21.11 -14.62 -9.46
CA ASP A 184 21.89 -14.93 -10.66
C ASP A 184 23.37 -14.83 -10.28
N THR A 185 24.00 -15.98 -10.04
CA THR A 185 25.44 -16.09 -9.88
C THR A 185 26.05 -15.95 -11.28
N PRO A 186 26.87 -14.93 -11.56
CA PRO A 186 27.50 -14.74 -12.86
C PRO A 186 28.52 -15.83 -13.26
N ASP A 187 28.60 -16.93 -12.49
CA ASP A 187 29.59 -17.99 -12.64
C ASP A 187 29.17 -19.13 -13.59
N ASP A 188 27.90 -19.18 -14.02
CA ASP A 188 27.40 -20.24 -14.90
C ASP A 188 27.87 -20.11 -16.37
N GLU A 189 28.29 -18.91 -16.82
CA GLU A 189 28.86 -18.75 -18.18
C GLU A 189 30.35 -19.14 -18.27
N ALA A 190 31.09 -19.09 -17.16
CA ALA A 190 32.52 -19.46 -17.13
C ALA A 190 32.74 -20.98 -17.09
N ALA A 191 31.80 -21.74 -16.50
CA ALA A 191 31.89 -23.20 -16.38
C ALA A 191 31.60 -23.95 -17.70
N GLY A 192 30.86 -23.33 -18.63
CA GLY A 192 30.55 -23.93 -19.94
C GLY A 192 31.67 -23.82 -20.99
N THR A 193 32.60 -22.86 -20.82
CA THR A 193 33.61 -22.54 -21.85
C THR A 193 35.00 -23.13 -21.55
N GLY A 194 35.26 -23.55 -20.29
CA GLY A 194 36.55 -24.11 -19.88
C GLY A 194 36.74 -25.61 -20.09
N LEU A 195 35.67 -26.37 -20.40
CA LEU A 195 35.69 -27.84 -20.40
C LEU A 195 35.86 -28.50 -21.79
N ILE A 196 36.29 -27.76 -22.82
CA ILE A 196 36.42 -28.31 -24.19
C ILE A 196 37.87 -28.27 -24.75
N LEU A 197 38.85 -27.72 -24.04
CA LEU A 197 40.25 -27.62 -24.54
C LEU A 197 41.30 -28.27 -23.62
N VAL A 198 41.08 -29.51 -23.20
CA VAL A 198 42.19 -30.37 -22.73
C VAL A 198 42.13 -31.68 -23.52
N GLY A 199 42.71 -31.66 -24.72
CA GLY A 199 43.03 -32.87 -25.47
C GLY A 199 44.17 -33.63 -24.77
N PRO A 200 44.26 -34.96 -24.95
CA PRO A 200 45.18 -35.80 -24.18
C PRO A 200 46.64 -35.48 -24.54
N VAL A 201 47.45 -35.25 -23.52
CA VAL A 201 48.91 -35.31 -23.61
C VAL A 201 49.27 -36.78 -23.77
N ASP A 202 49.76 -37.12 -24.96
CA ASP A 202 50.28 -38.44 -25.30
C ASP A 202 51.63 -38.60 -24.60
N ASP A 203 51.69 -39.49 -23.60
CA ASP A 203 52.93 -39.97 -22.99
C ASP A 203 53.47 -41.11 -23.86
N ARG A 204 54.42 -40.82 -24.78
CA ARG A 204 55.59 -41.67 -25.16
C ARG A 204 56.62 -40.91 -25.98
#